data_AF-A0A9P6WGY2-F1
#
_entry.id   AF-A0A9P6WGY2-F1
#
_cell.length_a   1.000
_cell.length_b   1.000
_cell.length_c   1.000
_cell.angle_alpha   90.00
_cell.angle_beta   90.00
_cell.angle_gamma   90.00
#
_symmetry.space_group_name_H-M   'P 1'
#
loop_
_entity.id
_entity.type
_entity.pdbx_description
1 polymer ?
#
loop_
_entity_poly.entity_id
_entity_poly.type
_entity_poly.pdbx_seq_one_letter_code
_entity_poly.pdbx_strand_id
1 'polypeptide(L)'
;MFLSVPNDFSNWKKFANIELNDEFDGIRINLPRRFNVDLTDVLKGLRDNESEYEENYDESLDEHENIHNSNNRNEFVINNINQIWNESPTKFKDKEFISNINKLNDNLTNLAEFWSKLYLLVERIEKRELALSVDHQRFAIYLENLIKNDTDIFGMDNLIENKSRTIDDETQNMTIINSILSQVCKYFVKSRQLKEEELLIVNNEILESWKSFHDYLISLHFLIERFFNYKIDSEKEIQNLLQRIIKTNEKIKQLKMKSDIRGSEIDKHINILILSMDQLSMLISRIILVKTAFCNEFKLFQKVKYLISEVFQNWFDQRSKYSEIKNDNVQKLLNELKDMPLGD
;
A
#
# COMPACT_ATOMS: atom_id res chain seq x y z
N MET A 1 -14.19 -1.19 18.63
CA MET A 1 -15.53 -0.65 18.99
C MET A 1 -16.48 -0.64 17.80
N PHE A 2 -16.07 -0.17 16.61
CA PHE A 2 -16.94 -0.12 15.41
C PHE A 2 -17.52 -1.48 14.99
N LEU A 3 -16.72 -2.55 15.00
CA LEU A 3 -17.14 -3.91 14.60
C LEU A 3 -18.08 -4.61 15.58
N SER A 4 -18.34 -4.04 16.76
CA SER A 4 -19.15 -4.63 17.82
C SER A 4 -20.41 -3.82 18.13
N VAL A 5 -20.73 -2.78 17.35
CA VAL A 5 -21.93 -1.96 17.56
C VAL A 5 -23.14 -2.68 16.96
N PRO A 6 -24.12 -3.10 17.77
CA PRO A 6 -25.18 -3.98 17.27
C PRO A 6 -26.18 -3.26 16.37
N ASN A 7 -26.54 -1.99 16.62
CA ASN A 7 -27.55 -1.29 15.85
C ASN A 7 -27.48 0.24 16.05
N ASP A 8 -27.54 0.96 14.93
CA ASP A 8 -27.70 2.42 14.75
C ASP A 8 -26.49 3.31 15.08
N PHE A 9 -25.95 3.91 14.01
CA PHE A 9 -24.87 4.90 14.03
C PHE A 9 -25.21 6.13 14.89
N SER A 10 -26.51 6.45 15.01
CA SER A 10 -27.01 7.58 15.81
C SER A 10 -26.78 7.41 17.31
N ASN A 11 -26.85 6.16 17.81
CA ASN A 11 -26.58 5.86 19.20
C ASN A 11 -25.08 5.72 19.44
N TRP A 12 -24.34 5.13 18.50
CA TRP A 12 -22.88 5.11 18.57
C TRP A 12 -22.29 6.52 18.71
N LYS A 13 -22.77 7.49 17.91
CA LYS A 13 -22.31 8.89 17.98
C LYS A 13 -22.49 9.53 19.36
N LYS A 14 -23.51 9.13 20.13
CA LYS A 14 -23.76 9.66 21.48
C LYS A 14 -22.77 9.13 22.52
N PHE A 15 -22.21 7.94 22.31
CA PHE A 15 -21.22 7.33 23.20
C PHE A 15 -19.78 7.44 22.68
N ALA A 16 -19.60 7.73 21.39
CA ALA A 16 -18.32 8.01 20.75
C ALA A 16 -17.81 9.39 21.18
N ASN A 17 -17.43 9.51 22.44
CA ASN A 17 -16.75 10.68 22.98
C ASN A 17 -15.26 10.63 22.59
N ILE A 18 -14.99 10.64 21.29
CA ILE A 18 -13.63 10.58 20.74
C ILE A 18 -13.16 12.02 20.52
N GLU A 19 -12.36 12.55 21.45
CA GLU A 19 -11.62 13.78 21.23
C GLU A 19 -10.46 13.49 20.27
N LEU A 20 -10.49 14.10 19.09
CA LEU A 20 -9.48 13.91 18.02
C LEU A 20 -8.34 14.95 18.10
N ASN A 21 -8.23 15.70 19.20
CA ASN A 21 -7.47 16.94 19.22
C ASN A 21 -5.95 16.77 19.36
N ASP A 22 -5.43 15.65 19.87
CA ASP A 22 -4.01 15.29 19.72
C ASP A 22 -3.78 13.79 20.03
N GLU A 23 -3.37 13.01 19.02
CA GLU A 23 -3.15 11.55 19.16
C GLU A 23 -1.98 11.20 20.10
N PHE A 24 -1.10 12.17 20.34
CA PHE A 24 0.08 12.01 21.19
C PHE A 24 -0.04 12.73 22.55
N ASP A 25 -1.23 13.18 22.93
CA ASP A 25 -1.40 13.88 24.21
C ASP A 25 -0.98 12.98 25.39
N GLY A 26 -0.21 13.54 26.32
CA GLY A 26 0.37 12.81 27.45
C GLY A 26 1.63 11.97 27.17
N ILE A 27 2.07 11.82 25.91
CA ILE A 27 3.32 11.11 25.58
C ILE A 27 4.50 12.09 25.66
N ARG A 28 5.32 11.98 26.72
CA ARG A 28 6.55 12.76 26.87
C ARG A 28 7.76 11.95 26.40
N ILE A 29 8.54 12.51 25.48
CA ILE A 29 9.86 11.99 25.10
C ILE A 29 10.92 12.82 25.81
N ASN A 30 11.95 12.17 26.35
CA ASN A 30 13.16 12.85 26.77
C ASN A 30 13.91 13.36 25.53
N LEU A 31 13.84 14.67 25.30
CA LEU A 31 14.51 15.30 24.17
C LEU A 31 16.02 15.16 24.29
N PRO A 32 16.70 14.70 23.22
CA PRO A 32 18.16 14.68 23.19
C PRO A 32 18.76 16.07 23.39
N ARG A 33 19.87 16.16 24.13
CA ARG A 33 20.57 17.42 24.44
C ARG A 33 20.88 18.29 23.20
N ARG A 34 20.94 17.71 22.00
CA ARG A 34 21.17 18.42 20.72
C ARG A 34 20.05 19.38 20.31
N PHE A 35 18.87 19.26 20.93
CA PHE A 35 17.71 20.14 20.71
C PHE A 35 17.47 21.10 21.88
N ASN A 36 18.25 21.00 22.97
CA ASN A 36 18.08 21.86 24.14
C ASN A 36 18.84 23.17 23.96
N VAL A 37 18.10 24.27 23.88
CA VAL A 37 18.68 25.62 23.84
C VAL A 37 19.24 25.98 25.21
N ASP A 38 20.47 26.47 25.25
CA ASP A 38 21.13 26.88 26.48
C ASP A 38 20.67 28.29 26.90
N LEU A 39 20.05 28.37 28.08
CA LEU A 39 19.48 29.60 28.66
C LEU A 39 20.26 30.08 29.89
N THR A 40 21.36 29.41 30.26
CA THR A 40 22.11 29.72 31.48
C THR A 40 22.51 31.19 31.57
N ASP A 41 22.97 31.80 30.46
CA ASP A 41 23.35 33.23 30.44
C ASP A 41 22.16 34.20 30.58
N VAL A 42 20.97 33.78 30.16
CA VAL A 42 19.74 34.60 30.23
C VAL A 42 19.13 34.51 31.63
N LEU A 43 19.28 33.38 32.30
CA LEU A 43 18.78 33.14 33.65
C LEU A 43 19.79 33.52 34.75
N LYS A 44 21.07 33.73 34.39
CA LYS A 44 22.09 34.24 35.31
C LYS A 44 21.69 35.63 35.83
N GLY A 45 21.59 35.75 37.16
CA GLY A 45 21.17 36.97 37.87
C GLY A 45 19.71 36.99 38.35
N LEU A 46 18.94 35.91 38.18
CA LEU A 46 17.57 35.76 38.73
C LEU A 46 17.44 34.68 39.80
N ARG A 47 18.43 33.80 39.93
CA ARG A 47 18.50 32.79 40.98
C ARG A 47 19.33 33.33 42.15
N ASP A 48 18.68 34.10 43.01
CA ASP A 48 19.07 34.13 44.42
C ASP A 48 18.21 33.07 45.12
N ASN A 49 18.88 32.11 45.78
CA ASN A 49 18.38 30.97 46.56
C ASN A 49 18.28 29.62 45.82
N GLU A 50 19.33 28.83 46.03
CA GLU A 50 19.34 27.40 46.38
C GLU A 50 18.15 26.54 45.91
N SER A 51 18.42 25.72 44.90
CA SER A 51 18.12 24.29 45.00
C SER A 51 19.18 23.53 44.21
N GLU A 52 20.08 22.88 44.94
CA GLU A 52 20.96 21.82 44.44
C GLU A 52 20.06 20.67 43.98
N TYR A 53 19.68 20.69 42.70
CA TYR A 53 19.38 19.46 42.00
C TYR A 53 20.69 19.00 41.37
N GLU A 54 21.41 18.13 42.06
CA GLU A 54 22.44 17.29 41.47
C GLU A 54 21.78 16.44 40.37
N GLU A 55 21.81 16.92 39.14
CA GLU A 55 21.63 16.04 37.99
C GLU A 55 22.91 15.22 37.87
N ASN A 56 22.81 13.91 38.15
CA ASN A 56 23.89 12.94 37.93
C ASN A 56 24.50 13.15 36.53
N TYR A 57 25.72 13.71 36.52
CA TYR A 57 26.52 13.89 35.33
C TYR A 57 27.10 12.53 34.95
N ASP A 58 26.66 11.99 33.82
CA ASP A 58 27.42 10.94 33.12
C ASP A 58 28.75 11.57 32.67
N GLU A 59 29.84 11.12 33.29
CA GLU A 59 31.23 11.39 32.95
C GLU A 59 31.54 10.91 31.52
N SER A 60 31.26 11.76 30.53
CA SER A 60 32.05 11.82 29.30
C SER A 60 31.73 13.11 28.57
N LEU A 61 32.45 14.19 28.90
CA LEU A 61 32.96 15.23 27.99
C LEU A 61 33.58 16.33 28.86
N ASP A 62 34.85 16.59 28.59
CA ASP A 62 35.79 17.46 29.31
C ASP A 62 35.19 18.71 29.96
N GLU A 63 35.42 18.82 31.27
CA GLU A 63 35.31 20.05 32.02
C GLU A 63 36.42 21.02 31.60
N HIS A 64 36.00 22.22 31.19
CA HIS A 64 36.73 23.49 31.09
C HIS A 64 36.57 24.14 29.71
N GLU A 65 35.44 24.81 29.45
CA GLU A 65 35.45 25.91 28.49
C GLU A 65 34.35 26.98 28.74
N ASN A 66 34.85 28.11 29.23
CA ASN A 66 34.37 29.49 29.18
C ASN A 66 33.01 29.83 28.53
N ILE A 67 32.35 30.80 29.18
CA ILE A 67 31.14 31.58 28.84
C ILE A 67 31.08 32.12 27.39
N HIS A 68 32.17 32.02 26.60
CA HIS A 68 32.20 32.37 25.18
C HIS A 68 31.64 31.28 24.23
N ASN A 69 31.33 30.07 24.70
CA ASN A 69 30.81 28.97 23.86
C ASN A 69 29.27 28.90 23.75
N SER A 70 28.50 29.67 24.52
CA SER A 70 27.02 29.52 24.54
C SER A 70 26.34 29.99 23.25
N ASN A 71 26.86 31.04 22.60
CA ASN A 71 26.33 31.51 21.31
C ASN A 71 26.58 30.46 20.20
N ASN A 72 27.77 29.85 20.16
CA ASN A 72 28.11 28.78 19.21
C ASN A 72 27.25 27.52 19.45
N ARG A 73 26.97 27.20 20.72
CA ARG A 73 26.10 26.08 21.09
C ARG A 73 24.66 26.30 20.64
N ASN A 74 24.12 27.50 20.84
CA ASN A 74 22.75 27.82 20.43
C ASN A 74 22.59 27.86 18.91
N GLU A 75 23.61 28.33 18.17
CA GLU A 75 23.64 28.24 16.71
C GLU A 75 23.69 26.79 16.21
N PHE A 76 24.47 25.93 16.86
CA PHE A 76 24.49 24.49 16.59
C PHE A 76 23.13 23.81 16.86
N VAL A 77 22.47 24.14 17.97
CA VAL A 77 21.13 23.63 18.32
C VAL A 77 20.10 24.07 17.28
N ILE A 78 20.11 25.34 16.87
CA ILE A 78 19.21 25.87 15.83
C ILE A 78 19.43 25.15 14.50
N ASN A 79 20.68 24.89 14.12
CA ASN A 79 21.00 24.13 12.91
C ASN A 79 20.47 22.69 12.96
N ASN A 80 20.56 22.02 14.12
CA ASN A 80 19.98 20.68 14.29
C ASN A 80 18.45 20.71 14.22
N ILE A 81 17.80 21.71 14.83
CA ILE A 81 16.34 21.87 14.76
C ILE A 81 15.89 22.09 13.31
N ASN A 82 16.60 22.92 12.55
CA ASN A 82 16.31 23.14 11.12
C ASN A 82 16.49 21.87 10.27
N GLN A 83 17.33 20.93 10.70
CA GLN A 83 17.59 19.68 9.99
C GLN A 83 16.76 18.50 10.49
N ILE A 84 15.90 18.69 11.50
CA ILE A 84 15.15 17.61 12.16
C ILE A 84 14.40 16.70 11.19
N TRP A 85 13.85 17.25 10.11
CA TRP A 85 13.14 16.48 9.11
C TRP A 85 14.05 15.61 8.25
N ASN A 86 15.25 16.10 7.93
CA ASN A 86 16.21 15.40 7.08
C ASN A 86 16.92 14.24 7.81
N GLU A 87 17.02 14.30 9.13
CA GLU A 87 17.60 13.24 9.95
C GLU A 87 16.74 11.96 9.94
N SER A 88 17.36 10.78 9.98
CA SER A 88 16.62 9.55 10.26
C SER A 88 16.20 9.45 11.74
N PRO A 89 14.99 8.94 12.07
CA PRO A 89 14.56 8.71 13.45
C PRO A 89 15.47 7.78 14.26
N THR A 90 16.13 6.83 13.60
CA THR A 90 16.99 5.82 14.23
C THR A 90 18.48 6.16 14.13
N LYS A 91 18.89 6.88 13.08
CA LYS A 91 20.27 7.29 12.82
C LYS A 91 20.32 8.76 12.45
N PHE A 92 20.38 9.63 13.46
CA PHE A 92 20.32 11.08 13.28
C PHE A 92 21.47 11.69 12.45
N LYS A 93 22.57 10.95 12.24
CA LYS A 93 23.66 11.38 11.35
C LYS A 93 23.29 11.28 9.86
N ASP A 94 22.33 10.44 9.52
CA ASP A 94 21.89 10.21 8.14
C ASP A 94 20.86 11.29 7.78
N LYS A 95 21.26 12.24 6.93
CA LYS A 95 20.44 13.41 6.53
C LYS A 95 19.65 13.20 5.24
N GLU A 96 19.49 11.94 4.83
CA GLU A 96 18.85 11.58 3.57
C GLU A 96 17.37 11.18 3.74
N PHE A 97 16.80 11.30 4.94
CA PHE A 97 15.48 10.75 5.25
C PHE A 97 14.38 11.25 4.31
N ILE A 98 14.25 12.57 4.16
CA ILE A 98 13.26 13.17 3.25
C ILE A 98 13.55 12.86 1.79
N SER A 99 14.83 12.86 1.40
CA SER A 99 15.24 12.48 0.03
C SER A 99 14.81 11.04 -0.30
N ASN A 100 14.97 10.13 0.65
CA ASN A 100 14.55 8.74 0.52
C ASN A 100 13.03 8.60 0.47
N ILE A 101 12.27 9.39 1.24
CA ILE A 101 10.79 9.39 1.17
C ILE A 101 10.31 9.95 -0.16
N ASN A 102 10.93 11.00 -0.70
CA ASN A 102 10.61 11.52 -2.04
C ASN A 102 10.84 10.44 -3.12
N LYS A 103 12.02 9.82 -3.12
CA LYS A 103 12.33 8.70 -4.03
C LYS A 103 11.34 7.54 -3.87
N LEU A 104 10.96 7.22 -2.64
CA LEU A 104 9.94 6.22 -2.35
C LEU A 104 8.60 6.60 -2.98
N ASN A 105 8.16 7.84 -2.82
CA ASN A 105 6.88 8.33 -3.35
C ASN A 105 6.83 8.26 -4.89
N ASP A 106 7.91 8.68 -5.55
CA ASP A 106 8.03 8.62 -7.01
C ASP A 106 7.97 7.16 -7.49
N ASN A 107 8.73 6.28 -6.85
CA ASN A 107 8.75 4.85 -7.19
C ASN A 107 7.42 4.16 -6.87
N LEU A 108 6.74 4.55 -5.79
CA LEU A 108 5.42 4.03 -5.41
C LEU A 108 4.38 4.38 -6.47
N THR A 109 4.42 5.61 -6.98
CA THR A 109 3.53 6.08 -8.05
C THR A 109 3.75 5.25 -9.32
N ASN A 110 5.00 5.06 -9.72
CA ASN A 110 5.35 4.23 -10.88
C ASN A 110 4.91 2.76 -10.67
N LEU A 111 5.16 2.20 -9.49
CA LEU A 111 4.76 0.83 -9.15
C LEU A 111 3.25 0.65 -9.23
N ALA A 112 2.47 1.60 -8.71
CA ALA A 112 1.02 1.58 -8.78
C ALA A 112 0.50 1.65 -10.22
N GLU A 113 1.12 2.47 -11.06
CA GLU A 113 0.80 2.56 -12.49
C GLU A 113 1.07 1.23 -13.22
N PHE A 114 2.25 0.63 -13.02
CA PHE A 114 2.57 -0.67 -13.63
C PHE A 114 1.66 -1.78 -13.12
N TRP A 115 1.34 -1.80 -11.83
CA TRP A 115 0.42 -2.79 -11.26
C TRP A 115 -0.98 -2.68 -11.87
N SER A 116 -1.51 -1.46 -12.00
CA SER A 116 -2.80 -1.21 -12.65
C SER A 116 -2.81 -1.71 -14.10
N LYS A 117 -1.74 -1.43 -14.86
CA LYS A 117 -1.58 -1.94 -16.24
C LYS A 117 -1.53 -3.47 -16.28
N LEU A 118 -0.83 -4.12 -15.34
CA LEU A 118 -0.77 -5.58 -15.26
C LEU A 118 -2.14 -6.17 -14.94
N TYR A 119 -2.85 -5.63 -13.95
CA TYR A 119 -4.21 -6.03 -13.61
C TYR A 119 -5.14 -5.98 -14.83
N LEU A 120 -5.14 -4.85 -15.56
CA LEU A 120 -5.94 -4.68 -16.78
C LEU A 120 -5.57 -5.71 -17.86
N LEU A 121 -4.29 -6.05 -17.99
CA LEU A 121 -3.84 -7.08 -18.93
C LEU A 121 -4.35 -8.46 -18.53
N VAL A 122 -4.30 -8.81 -17.25
CA VAL A 122 -4.83 -10.08 -16.73
C VAL A 122 -6.34 -10.18 -17.01
N GLU A 123 -7.13 -9.16 -16.65
CA GLU A 123 -8.56 -9.12 -16.96
C GLU A 123 -8.83 -9.29 -18.47
N ARG A 124 -8.02 -8.64 -19.31
CA ARG A 124 -8.17 -8.71 -20.76
C ARG A 124 -7.82 -10.08 -21.31
N ILE A 125 -6.82 -10.75 -20.76
CA ILE A 125 -6.46 -12.14 -21.12
C ILE A 125 -7.64 -13.05 -20.80
N GLU A 126 -8.18 -12.99 -19.59
CA GLU A 126 -9.29 -13.84 -19.16
C GLU A 126 -10.56 -13.61 -20.01
N LYS A 127 -10.88 -12.35 -20.33
CA LYS A 127 -12.01 -12.02 -21.22
C LYS A 127 -11.83 -12.54 -22.64
N ARG A 128 -10.61 -12.51 -23.18
CA ARG A 128 -10.32 -13.05 -24.53
C ARG A 128 -10.45 -14.57 -24.57
N GLU A 129 -10.00 -15.25 -23.54
CA GLU A 129 -10.15 -16.70 -23.44
C GLU A 129 -11.62 -17.11 -23.29
N LEU A 130 -12.42 -16.33 -22.56
CA LEU A 130 -13.86 -16.52 -22.54
C LEU A 130 -14.48 -16.34 -23.94
N ALA A 131 -14.09 -15.29 -24.67
CA ALA A 131 -14.59 -15.06 -26.03
C ALA A 131 -14.24 -16.23 -26.97
N LEU A 132 -13.03 -16.79 -26.88
CA LEU A 132 -12.65 -18.00 -27.60
C LEU A 132 -13.56 -19.19 -27.24
N SER A 133 -13.92 -19.34 -25.97
CA SER A 133 -14.83 -20.40 -25.53
C SER A 133 -16.27 -20.21 -26.03
N VAL A 134 -16.69 -18.98 -26.32
CA VAL A 134 -17.97 -18.71 -26.99
C VAL A 134 -17.93 -19.20 -28.45
N ASP A 135 -16.81 -19.00 -29.14
CA ASP A 135 -16.63 -19.51 -30.50
C ASP A 135 -16.59 -21.05 -30.55
N HIS A 136 -16.00 -21.70 -29.53
CA HIS A 136 -16.11 -23.16 -29.36
C HIS A 136 -17.57 -23.63 -29.32
N GLN A 137 -18.45 -22.93 -28.60
CA GLN A 137 -19.87 -23.28 -28.59
C GLN A 137 -20.54 -23.06 -29.96
N ARG A 138 -20.21 -21.98 -30.66
CA ARG A 138 -20.74 -21.74 -32.01
C ARG A 138 -20.32 -22.86 -32.97
N PHE A 139 -19.08 -23.32 -32.87
CA PHE A 139 -18.58 -24.48 -33.61
C PHE A 139 -19.44 -25.72 -33.31
N ALA A 140 -19.73 -26.01 -32.04
CA ALA A 140 -20.58 -27.14 -31.65
C ALA A 140 -21.98 -27.06 -32.28
N ILE A 141 -22.59 -25.87 -32.32
CA ILE A 141 -23.91 -25.65 -32.93
C ILE A 141 -23.87 -25.94 -34.44
N TYR A 142 -22.85 -25.43 -35.14
CA TYR A 142 -22.71 -25.69 -36.57
C TYR A 142 -22.44 -27.16 -36.88
N LEU A 143 -21.63 -27.83 -36.05
CA LEU A 143 -21.38 -29.26 -36.20
C LEU A 143 -22.64 -30.09 -35.94
N GLU A 144 -23.47 -29.72 -34.96
CA GLU A 144 -24.76 -30.39 -34.72
C GLU A 144 -25.72 -30.24 -35.92
N ASN A 145 -25.73 -29.07 -36.56
CA ASN A 145 -26.51 -28.86 -37.78
C ASN A 145 -25.94 -29.65 -38.97
N LEU A 146 -24.62 -29.78 -39.06
CA LEU A 146 -23.98 -30.64 -40.06
C LEU A 146 -24.43 -32.09 -39.88
N ILE A 147 -24.33 -32.64 -38.66
CA ILE A 147 -24.76 -34.00 -38.34
C ILE A 147 -26.23 -34.26 -38.76
N LYS A 148 -27.13 -33.29 -38.52
CA LYS A 148 -28.55 -33.40 -38.91
C LYS A 148 -28.77 -33.39 -40.42
N ASN A 149 -28.03 -32.57 -41.15
CA ASN A 149 -28.17 -32.47 -42.61
C ASN A 149 -27.45 -33.62 -43.33
N ASP A 150 -26.35 -34.11 -42.75
CA ASP A 150 -25.53 -35.20 -43.26
C ASP A 150 -26.35 -36.50 -43.39
N THR A 151 -27.18 -36.80 -42.39
CA THR A 151 -28.09 -37.97 -42.45
C THR A 151 -29.06 -37.90 -43.62
N ASP A 152 -29.52 -36.72 -44.01
CA ASP A 152 -30.45 -36.54 -45.13
C ASP A 152 -29.74 -36.65 -46.49
N ILE A 153 -28.46 -36.28 -46.57
CA ILE A 153 -27.67 -36.32 -47.81
C ILE A 153 -27.14 -37.73 -48.07
N PHE A 154 -26.49 -38.34 -47.08
CA PHE A 154 -25.81 -39.63 -47.24
C PHE A 154 -26.70 -40.83 -46.89
N GLY A 155 -27.85 -40.61 -46.24
CA GLY A 155 -28.84 -41.66 -45.95
C GLY A 155 -29.89 -41.89 -47.04
N MET A 156 -29.69 -41.38 -48.26
CA MET A 156 -30.62 -41.61 -49.38
C MET A 156 -30.45 -42.99 -50.01
N ASP A 157 -30.77 -44.05 -49.24
CA ASP A 157 -30.67 -45.46 -49.66
C ASP A 157 -31.46 -45.73 -50.97
N ASN A 158 -32.51 -44.94 -51.23
CA ASN A 158 -33.38 -45.07 -52.40
C ASN A 158 -32.73 -44.63 -53.73
N LEU A 159 -31.61 -43.90 -53.70
CA LEU A 159 -30.89 -43.42 -54.89
C LEU A 159 -29.72 -44.33 -55.27
N ILE A 160 -29.42 -45.35 -54.47
CA ILE A 160 -28.30 -46.28 -54.65
C ILE A 160 -28.87 -47.68 -54.89
N GLU A 161 -28.45 -48.35 -55.96
CA GLU A 161 -28.97 -49.67 -56.35
C GLU A 161 -28.30 -50.77 -55.47
N ASN A 162 -28.82 -51.00 -54.27
CA ASN A 162 -28.23 -51.96 -53.32
C ASN A 162 -28.50 -53.41 -53.76
N LYS A 163 -27.48 -54.04 -54.37
CA LYS A 163 -27.51 -55.47 -54.76
C LYS A 163 -27.22 -56.42 -53.59
N SER A 164 -26.79 -55.93 -52.43
CA SER A 164 -26.52 -56.73 -51.24
C SER A 164 -27.59 -56.52 -50.17
N ARG A 165 -28.02 -57.60 -49.50
CA ARG A 165 -29.02 -57.61 -48.41
C ARG A 165 -28.41 -57.46 -47.01
N THR A 166 -27.11 -57.19 -46.92
CA THR A 166 -26.46 -56.76 -45.68
C THR A 166 -26.71 -55.27 -45.51
N ILE A 167 -27.08 -54.82 -44.30
CA ILE A 167 -27.10 -53.37 -43.97
C ILE A 167 -25.78 -52.80 -44.49
N ASP A 168 -25.84 -51.84 -45.40
CA ASP A 168 -24.65 -51.38 -46.11
C ASP A 168 -23.62 -50.90 -45.09
N ASP A 169 -22.39 -51.42 -45.18
CA ASP A 169 -21.28 -51.06 -44.30
C ASP A 169 -21.10 -49.52 -44.26
N GLU A 170 -21.46 -48.84 -45.36
CA GLU A 170 -21.51 -47.39 -45.49
C GLU A 170 -22.55 -46.71 -44.58
N THR A 171 -23.77 -47.24 -44.49
CA THR A 171 -24.82 -46.71 -43.59
C THR A 171 -24.41 -46.88 -42.12
N GLN A 172 -23.72 -47.98 -41.80
CA GLN A 172 -23.14 -48.20 -40.47
C GLN A 172 -21.98 -47.22 -40.19
N ASN A 173 -21.08 -47.00 -41.16
CA ASN A 173 -19.98 -46.04 -41.06
C ASN A 173 -20.50 -44.62 -40.78
N MET A 174 -21.54 -44.18 -41.49
CA MET A 174 -22.17 -42.86 -41.25
C MET A 174 -22.75 -42.73 -39.84
N THR A 175 -23.32 -43.81 -39.30
CA THR A 175 -23.82 -43.83 -37.91
C THR A 175 -22.67 -43.65 -36.91
N ILE A 176 -21.53 -44.32 -37.15
CA ILE A 176 -20.33 -44.20 -36.31
C ILE A 176 -19.74 -42.78 -36.39
N ILE A 177 -19.60 -42.22 -37.60
CA ILE A 177 -19.13 -40.85 -37.82
C ILE A 177 -19.98 -39.85 -37.04
N ASN A 178 -21.31 -39.90 -37.21
CA ASN A 178 -22.22 -38.98 -36.55
C ASN A 178 -22.24 -39.14 -35.02
N SER A 179 -22.04 -40.36 -34.51
CA SER A 179 -21.86 -40.62 -33.08
C SER A 179 -20.59 -39.94 -32.53
N ILE A 180 -19.46 -40.08 -33.22
CA ILE A 180 -18.19 -39.48 -32.80
C ILE A 180 -18.21 -37.94 -32.95
N LEU A 181 -18.78 -37.41 -34.04
CA LEU A 181 -18.98 -35.96 -34.20
C LEU A 181 -19.88 -35.39 -33.10
N SER A 182 -20.88 -36.15 -32.63
CA SER A 182 -21.68 -35.75 -31.46
C SER A 182 -20.85 -35.65 -30.17
N GLN A 183 -19.79 -36.45 -30.03
CA GLN A 183 -18.85 -36.31 -28.91
C GLN A 183 -17.95 -35.07 -29.07
N VAL A 184 -17.53 -34.74 -30.30
CA VAL A 184 -16.83 -33.48 -30.59
C VAL A 184 -17.69 -32.28 -30.18
N CYS A 185 -19.00 -32.29 -30.48
CA CYS A 185 -19.93 -31.26 -30.01
C CYS A 185 -19.93 -31.14 -28.48
N LYS A 186 -20.08 -32.26 -27.76
CA LYS A 186 -20.08 -32.28 -26.29
C LYS A 186 -18.77 -31.75 -25.70
N TYR A 187 -17.62 -32.07 -26.31
CA TYR A 187 -16.32 -31.55 -25.90
C TYR A 187 -16.30 -30.02 -25.94
N PHE A 188 -16.74 -29.41 -27.04
CA PHE A 188 -16.72 -27.95 -27.17
C PHE A 188 -17.70 -27.25 -26.21
N VAL A 189 -18.87 -27.85 -25.96
CA VAL A 189 -19.81 -27.35 -24.92
C VAL A 189 -19.17 -27.42 -23.53
N LYS A 190 -18.53 -28.54 -23.19
CA LYS A 190 -17.82 -28.72 -21.91
C LYS A 190 -16.63 -27.77 -21.76
N SER A 191 -15.89 -27.53 -22.84
CA SER A 191 -14.76 -26.58 -22.88
C SER A 191 -15.21 -25.16 -22.51
N ARG A 192 -16.39 -24.73 -22.99
CA ARG A 192 -17.01 -23.46 -22.57
C ARG A 192 -17.36 -23.45 -21.08
N GLN A 193 -18.06 -24.47 -20.59
CA GLN A 193 -18.45 -24.55 -19.18
C GLN A 193 -17.23 -24.48 -18.25
N LEU A 194 -16.17 -25.23 -18.56
CA LEU A 194 -14.93 -25.19 -17.79
C LEU A 194 -14.28 -23.80 -17.77
N LYS A 195 -14.34 -23.06 -18.89
CA LYS A 195 -13.79 -21.69 -18.92
C LYS A 195 -14.64 -20.71 -18.11
N GLU A 196 -15.97 -20.89 -18.09
CA GLU A 196 -16.87 -20.07 -17.26
C GLU A 196 -16.63 -20.31 -15.76
N GLU A 197 -16.43 -21.57 -15.35
CA GLU A 197 -16.05 -21.94 -13.99
C GLU A 197 -14.69 -21.35 -13.57
N GLU A 198 -13.68 -21.50 -14.43
CA GLU A 198 -12.33 -20.92 -14.22
C GLU A 198 -12.42 -19.40 -14.01
N LEU A 199 -13.18 -18.72 -14.87
CA LEU A 199 -13.33 -17.27 -14.83
C LEU A 199 -14.02 -16.80 -13.54
N LEU A 200 -15.01 -17.54 -13.03
CA LEU A 200 -15.71 -17.20 -11.79
C LEU A 200 -14.74 -17.19 -10.60
N ILE A 201 -13.87 -18.20 -10.50
CA ILE A 201 -12.86 -18.31 -9.43
C ILE A 201 -11.83 -17.19 -9.58
N VAL A 202 -11.31 -16.99 -10.80
CA VAL A 202 -10.31 -15.95 -11.07
C VAL A 202 -10.85 -14.56 -10.72
N ASN A 203 -12.11 -14.26 -11.07
CA ASN A 203 -12.69 -12.95 -10.78
C ASN A 203 -12.94 -12.70 -9.29
N ASN A 204 -13.43 -13.71 -8.56
CA ASN A 204 -13.86 -13.52 -7.18
C ASN A 204 -12.71 -13.59 -6.16
N GLU A 205 -11.71 -14.43 -6.41
CA GLU A 205 -10.63 -14.68 -5.45
C GLU A 205 -9.32 -14.01 -5.88
N ILE A 206 -8.92 -14.25 -7.12
CA ILE A 206 -7.60 -13.84 -7.61
C ILE A 206 -7.60 -12.33 -7.90
N LEU A 207 -8.52 -11.85 -8.75
CA LEU A 207 -8.60 -10.42 -9.08
C LEU A 207 -8.90 -9.53 -7.88
N GLU A 208 -9.59 -10.04 -6.86
CA GLU A 208 -9.79 -9.29 -5.62
C GLU A 208 -8.48 -9.12 -4.84
N SER A 209 -7.63 -10.14 -4.84
CA SER A 209 -6.28 -10.06 -4.29
C SER A 209 -5.39 -9.07 -5.06
N TRP A 210 -5.57 -8.97 -6.40
CA TRP A 210 -4.90 -7.94 -7.21
C TRP A 210 -5.31 -6.52 -6.81
N LYS A 211 -6.61 -6.28 -6.60
CA LYS A 211 -7.12 -4.98 -6.15
C LYS A 211 -6.64 -4.65 -4.74
N SER A 212 -6.64 -5.63 -3.84
CA SER A 212 -6.16 -5.47 -2.46
C SER A 212 -4.72 -4.94 -2.43
N PHE A 213 -3.82 -5.48 -3.26
CA PHE A 213 -2.46 -4.93 -3.37
C PHE A 213 -2.45 -3.47 -3.84
N HIS A 214 -3.28 -3.13 -4.82
CA HIS A 214 -3.41 -1.75 -5.32
C HIS A 214 -3.89 -0.79 -4.22
N ASP A 215 -4.88 -1.20 -3.42
CA ASP A 215 -5.40 -0.41 -2.31
C ASP A 215 -4.33 -0.13 -1.25
N TYR A 216 -3.44 -1.10 -0.96
CA TYR A 216 -2.29 -0.87 -0.08
C TYR A 216 -1.33 0.18 -0.67
N LEU A 217 -1.05 0.16 -1.98
CA LEU A 217 -0.18 1.16 -2.60
C LEU A 217 -0.79 2.57 -2.47
N ILE A 218 -2.09 2.70 -2.73
CA ILE A 218 -2.83 3.96 -2.58
C ILE A 218 -2.82 4.43 -1.12
N SER A 219 -3.04 3.51 -0.18
CA SER A 219 -3.02 3.81 1.26
C SER A 219 -1.68 4.40 1.70
N LEU A 220 -0.55 3.81 1.26
CA LEU A 220 0.77 4.36 1.55
C LEU A 220 0.99 5.72 0.88
N HIS A 221 0.47 5.93 -0.34
CA HIS A 221 0.56 7.21 -1.02
C HIS A 221 -0.13 8.33 -0.21
N PHE A 222 -1.36 8.09 0.26
CA PHE A 222 -2.07 9.05 1.11
C PHE A 222 -1.38 9.26 2.46
N LEU A 223 -0.75 8.24 3.03
CA LEU A 223 0.06 8.38 4.24
C LEU A 223 1.26 9.30 4.00
N ILE A 224 1.96 9.12 2.89
CA ILE A 224 3.10 9.97 2.48
C ILE A 224 2.64 11.43 2.25
N GLU A 225 1.51 11.62 1.58
CA GLU A 225 0.94 12.96 1.35
C GLU A 225 0.62 13.68 2.68
N ARG A 226 -0.10 13.00 3.58
CA ARG A 226 -0.39 13.52 4.93
C ARG A 226 0.89 13.84 5.71
N PHE A 227 1.89 12.99 5.60
CA PHE A 227 3.20 13.19 6.21
C PHE A 227 3.90 14.45 5.68
N PHE A 228 3.89 14.68 4.36
CA PHE A 228 4.47 15.88 3.75
C PHE A 228 3.71 17.16 4.13
N ASN A 229 2.38 17.11 4.17
CA ASN A 229 1.57 18.24 4.61
C ASN A 229 1.93 18.64 6.05
N TYR A 230 2.00 17.65 6.95
CA TYR A 230 2.42 17.90 8.34
C TYR A 230 3.86 18.42 8.44
N LYS A 231 4.79 17.91 7.62
CA LYS A 231 6.16 18.43 7.53
C LYS A 231 6.15 19.92 7.18
N ILE A 232 5.43 20.32 6.14
CA ILE A 232 5.38 21.71 5.69
C ILE A 232 4.83 22.63 6.78
N ASP A 233 3.76 22.21 7.46
CA ASP A 233 3.13 23.02 8.50
C ASP A 233 3.99 23.13 9.76
N SER A 234 4.57 22.03 10.21
CA SER A 234 5.48 22.01 11.36
C SER A 234 6.80 22.75 11.09
N GLU A 235 7.33 22.75 9.86
CA GLU A 235 8.50 23.55 9.49
C GLU A 235 8.20 25.06 9.61
N LYS A 236 7.04 25.51 9.13
CA LYS A 236 6.62 26.92 9.29
C LYS A 236 6.49 27.28 10.77
N GLU A 237 5.90 26.39 11.58
CA GLU A 237 5.73 26.59 13.02
C GLU A 237 7.08 26.67 13.74
N ILE A 238 8.03 25.77 13.42
CA ILE A 238 9.42 25.83 13.91
C ILE A 238 10.05 27.18 13.60
N GLN A 239 9.99 27.64 12.34
CA GLN A 239 10.62 28.91 11.95
C GLN A 239 10.03 30.09 12.73
N ASN A 240 8.70 30.11 12.91
CA ASN A 240 8.02 31.16 13.67
C ASN A 240 8.44 31.15 15.16
N LEU A 241 8.51 29.96 15.78
CA LEU A 241 8.93 29.81 17.17
C LEU A 241 10.40 30.22 17.38
N LEU A 242 11.30 29.76 16.50
CA LEU A 242 12.71 30.12 16.55
C LEU A 242 12.92 31.64 16.40
N GLN A 243 12.23 32.28 15.44
CA GLN A 243 12.29 33.74 15.31
C GLN A 243 11.78 34.48 16.55
N ARG A 244 10.68 34.00 17.15
CA ARG A 244 10.12 34.56 18.39
C ARG A 244 11.10 34.42 19.56
N ILE A 245 11.75 33.26 19.67
CA ILE A 245 12.79 32.97 20.67
C ILE A 245 13.97 33.92 20.51
N ILE A 246 14.53 34.04 19.30
CA ILE A 246 15.69 34.89 19.02
C ILE A 246 15.38 36.35 19.35
N LYS A 247 14.24 36.88 18.85
CA LYS A 247 13.81 38.27 19.12
C LYS A 247 13.58 38.53 20.61
N THR A 248 12.99 37.58 21.33
CA THR A 248 12.76 37.73 22.78
C THR A 248 14.08 37.71 23.54
N ASN A 249 15.01 36.82 23.17
CA ASN A 249 16.33 36.72 23.78
C ASN A 249 17.16 38.01 23.57
N GLU A 250 17.18 38.55 22.35
CA GLU A 250 17.83 39.83 22.04
C GLU A 250 17.24 40.99 22.86
N LYS A 251 15.91 41.05 22.98
CA LYS A 251 15.23 42.05 23.83
C LYS A 251 15.63 41.93 25.29
N ILE A 252 15.73 40.72 25.83
CA ILE A 252 16.19 40.49 27.21
C ILE A 252 17.63 40.98 27.38
N LYS A 253 18.53 40.63 26.44
CA LYS A 253 19.91 41.12 26.45
C LYS A 253 19.98 42.66 26.42
N GLN A 254 19.20 43.31 25.56
CA GLN A 254 19.13 44.77 25.47
C GLN A 254 18.58 45.42 26.75
N LEU A 255 17.57 44.83 27.38
CA LEU A 255 16.99 45.33 28.64
C LEU A 255 17.97 45.20 29.81
N LYS A 256 18.77 44.12 29.87
CA LYS A 256 19.82 43.93 30.88
C LYS A 256 20.97 44.94 30.76
N MET A 257 21.21 45.51 29.57
CA MET A 257 22.27 46.51 29.34
C MET A 257 21.85 47.94 29.72
N LYS A 258 20.55 48.20 29.95
CA LYS A 258 20.06 49.52 30.37
C LYS A 258 20.22 49.68 31.88
N SER A 259 20.55 50.89 32.34
CA SER A 259 20.78 51.19 33.76
C SER A 259 19.49 51.32 34.59
N ASP A 260 18.34 51.53 33.95
CA ASP A 260 17.03 51.69 34.60
C ASP A 260 16.17 50.43 34.37
N ILE A 261 16.47 49.39 35.16
CA ILE A 261 15.89 48.04 34.98
C ILE A 261 14.58 47.93 35.76
N ARG A 262 13.45 47.85 35.04
CA ARG A 262 12.18 47.38 35.63
C ARG A 262 12.14 45.86 35.58
N GLY A 263 12.37 45.20 36.73
CA GLY A 263 12.34 43.74 36.84
C GLY A 263 11.05 43.11 36.27
N SER A 264 9.91 43.77 36.45
CA SER A 264 8.61 43.31 35.93
C SER A 264 8.50 43.24 34.41
N GLU A 265 9.33 43.97 33.66
CA GLU A 265 9.39 43.88 32.19
C GLU A 265 10.29 42.73 31.74
N ILE A 266 11.39 42.49 32.46
CA ILE A 266 12.29 41.35 32.22
C ILE A 266 11.55 40.03 32.48
N ASP A 267 10.84 39.90 33.61
CA ASP A 267 10.11 38.69 33.97
C ASP A 267 9.03 38.33 32.93
N LYS A 268 8.34 39.33 32.39
CA LYS A 268 7.37 39.12 31.29
C LYS A 268 8.04 38.52 30.05
N HIS A 269 9.20 39.04 29.65
CA HIS A 269 9.91 38.52 28.50
C HIS A 269 10.49 37.12 28.75
N ILE A 270 10.90 36.83 29.99
CA ILE A 270 11.35 35.48 30.38
C ILE A 270 10.21 34.48 30.35
N ASN A 271 9.03 34.84 30.86
CA ASN A 271 7.84 33.98 30.76
C ASN A 271 7.46 33.70 29.30
N ILE A 272 7.52 34.71 28.43
CA ILE A 272 7.31 34.52 26.98
C ILE A 272 8.35 33.58 26.37
N LEU A 273 9.62 33.70 26.78
CA LEU A 273 10.70 32.85 26.31
C LEU A 273 10.50 31.38 26.74
N ILE A 274 10.21 31.14 28.02
CA ILE A 274 9.94 29.82 28.57
C ILE A 274 8.78 29.16 27.83
N LEU A 275 7.65 29.86 27.69
CA LEU A 275 6.49 29.33 26.98
C LEU A 275 6.80 29.01 25.51
N SER A 276 7.59 29.86 24.82
CA SER A 276 7.97 29.61 23.43
C SER A 276 8.91 28.40 23.30
N MET A 277 9.76 28.16 24.31
CA MET A 277 10.65 26.99 24.37
C MET A 277 9.88 25.71 24.65
N ASP A 278 8.91 25.74 25.57
CA ASP A 278 8.05 24.60 25.86
C ASP A 278 7.23 24.20 24.63
N GLN A 279 6.69 25.19 23.90
CA GLN A 279 6.01 24.96 22.62
C GLN A 279 6.94 24.33 21.58
N LEU A 280 8.17 24.83 21.46
CA LEU A 280 9.16 24.28 20.53
C LEU A 280 9.55 22.84 20.90
N SER A 281 9.78 22.58 22.19
CA SER A 281 10.07 21.26 22.75
C SER A 281 8.95 20.26 22.47
N MET A 282 7.69 20.67 22.68
CA MET A 282 6.52 19.86 22.36
C MET A 282 6.41 19.58 20.86
N LEU A 283 6.64 20.59 20.02
CA LEU A 283 6.62 20.45 18.57
C LEU A 283 7.69 19.48 18.06
N ILE A 284 8.93 19.60 18.55
CA ILE A 284 10.05 18.70 18.22
C ILE A 284 9.72 17.27 18.64
N SER A 285 9.18 17.08 19.85
CA SER A 285 8.76 15.77 20.34
C SER A 285 7.70 15.14 19.42
N ARG A 286 6.70 15.93 19.02
CA ARG A 286 5.65 15.51 18.10
C ARG A 286 6.21 15.12 16.72
N ILE A 287 7.15 15.88 16.17
CA ILE A 287 7.82 15.55 14.91
C ILE A 287 8.54 14.20 15.01
N ILE A 288 9.25 13.95 16.12
CA ILE A 288 9.94 12.67 16.34
C ILE A 288 8.94 11.51 16.40
N LEU A 289 7.80 11.69 17.10
CA LEU A 289 6.74 10.68 17.17
C LEU A 289 6.14 10.39 15.79
N VAL A 290 5.77 11.43 15.04
CA VAL A 290 5.20 11.28 13.69
C VAL A 290 6.16 10.56 12.75
N LYS A 291 7.46 10.91 12.76
CA LYS A 291 8.45 10.21 11.94
C LYS A 291 8.61 8.74 12.35
N THR A 292 8.58 8.46 13.66
CA THR A 292 8.68 7.10 14.19
C THR A 292 7.45 6.27 13.81
N ALA A 293 6.25 6.85 13.93
CA ALA A 293 4.99 6.24 13.51
C ALA A 293 5.01 5.92 12.01
N PHE A 294 5.43 6.88 11.17
CA PHE A 294 5.61 6.65 9.73
C PHE A 294 6.58 5.49 9.43
N CYS A 295 7.73 5.43 10.11
CA CYS A 295 8.67 4.32 9.94
C CYS A 295 8.09 2.96 10.36
N ASN A 296 7.29 2.93 11.42
CA ASN A 296 6.63 1.71 11.89
C ASN A 296 5.55 1.25 10.89
N GLU A 297 4.74 2.18 10.37
CA GLU A 297 3.77 1.89 9.31
C GLU A 297 4.46 1.39 8.04
N PHE A 298 5.54 2.04 7.62
CA PHE A 298 6.32 1.57 6.47
C PHE A 298 6.90 0.18 6.70
N LYS A 299 7.35 -0.15 7.91
CA LYS A 299 7.81 -1.49 8.27
C LYS A 299 6.69 -2.53 8.18
N LEU A 300 5.45 -2.18 8.53
CA LEU A 300 4.29 -3.04 8.33
C LEU A 300 4.00 -3.21 6.83
N PHE A 301 4.02 -2.10 6.08
CA PHE A 301 3.84 -2.08 4.63
C PHE A 301 4.84 -2.99 3.90
N GLN A 302 6.07 -3.16 4.42
CA GLN A 302 7.03 -4.11 3.84
C GLN A 302 6.50 -5.55 3.72
N LYS A 303 5.48 -5.95 4.49
CA LYS A 303 4.85 -7.28 4.35
C LYS A 303 3.95 -7.38 3.12
N VAL A 304 3.43 -6.26 2.61
CA VAL A 304 2.54 -6.19 1.43
C VAL A 304 3.20 -6.79 0.18
N LYS A 305 4.55 -6.78 0.09
CA LYS A 305 5.28 -7.42 -1.03
C LYS A 305 4.95 -8.90 -1.22
N TYR A 306 4.56 -9.61 -0.17
CA TYR A 306 4.21 -11.03 -0.27
C TYR A 306 2.88 -11.27 -1.00
N LEU A 307 1.98 -10.28 -1.02
CA LEU A 307 0.75 -10.36 -1.83
C LEU A 307 1.06 -10.48 -3.32
N ILE A 308 2.15 -9.86 -3.80
CA ILE A 308 2.59 -10.02 -5.19
C ILE A 308 2.84 -11.51 -5.46
N SER A 309 3.64 -12.15 -4.61
CA SER A 309 3.98 -13.58 -4.75
C SER A 309 2.74 -14.47 -4.67
N GLU A 310 1.84 -14.19 -3.75
CA GLU A 310 0.59 -14.94 -3.55
C GLU A 310 -0.33 -14.83 -4.75
N VAL A 311 -0.56 -13.60 -5.25
CA VAL A 311 -1.43 -13.33 -6.39
C VAL A 311 -0.97 -14.09 -7.64
N PHE A 312 0.33 -14.07 -7.94
CA PHE A 312 0.86 -14.81 -9.09
C PHE A 312 0.78 -16.32 -8.89
N GLN A 313 1.10 -16.83 -7.69
CA GLN A 313 0.99 -18.26 -7.40
C GLN A 313 -0.46 -18.74 -7.57
N ASN A 314 -1.42 -18.04 -6.96
CA ASN A 314 -2.83 -18.40 -7.04
C ASN A 314 -3.34 -18.34 -8.49
N TRP A 315 -2.96 -17.32 -9.26
CA TRP A 315 -3.35 -17.20 -10.66
C TRP A 315 -2.83 -18.37 -11.51
N PHE A 316 -1.55 -18.71 -11.40
CA PHE A 316 -0.97 -19.80 -12.19
C PHE A 316 -1.39 -21.18 -11.69
N ASP A 317 -1.62 -21.36 -10.38
CA ASP A 317 -2.14 -22.61 -9.82
C ASP A 317 -3.53 -22.94 -10.38
N GLN A 318 -4.45 -21.97 -10.41
CA GLN A 318 -5.77 -22.15 -11.02
C GLN A 318 -5.66 -22.42 -12.52
N ARG A 319 -4.83 -21.67 -13.24
CA ARG A 319 -4.61 -21.91 -14.68
C ARG A 319 -4.05 -23.30 -14.95
N SER A 320 -3.12 -23.79 -14.12
CA SER A 320 -2.57 -25.14 -14.25
C SER A 320 -3.65 -26.20 -14.09
N LYS A 321 -4.45 -26.11 -13.02
CA LYS A 321 -5.56 -27.05 -12.74
C LYS A 321 -6.54 -27.14 -13.91
N TYR A 322 -7.01 -26.00 -14.41
CA TYR A 322 -7.95 -26.00 -15.54
C TYR A 322 -7.28 -26.43 -16.85
N SER A 323 -5.99 -26.15 -17.04
CA SER A 323 -5.23 -26.61 -18.20
C SER A 323 -5.09 -28.13 -18.22
N GLU A 324 -4.83 -28.76 -17.08
CA GLU A 324 -4.77 -30.22 -16.94
C GLU A 324 -6.12 -30.87 -17.30
N ILE A 325 -7.22 -30.37 -16.75
CA ILE A 325 -8.57 -30.87 -17.05
C ILE A 325 -8.89 -30.72 -18.54
N LYS A 326 -8.53 -29.58 -19.15
CA LYS A 326 -8.70 -29.35 -20.60
C LYS A 326 -7.91 -30.37 -21.41
N ASN A 327 -6.65 -30.60 -21.06
CA ASN A 327 -5.79 -31.57 -21.73
C ASN A 327 -6.36 -33.00 -21.64
N ASP A 328 -6.83 -33.42 -20.47
CA ASP A 328 -7.46 -34.73 -20.29
C ASP A 328 -8.71 -34.91 -21.15
N ASN A 329 -9.53 -33.86 -21.30
CA ASN A 329 -10.69 -33.91 -22.18
C ASN A 329 -10.30 -34.03 -23.66
N VAL A 330 -9.22 -33.33 -24.09
CA VAL A 330 -8.69 -33.47 -25.45
C VAL A 330 -8.18 -34.88 -25.71
N GLN A 331 -7.43 -35.47 -24.77
CA GLN A 331 -6.92 -36.84 -24.92
C GLN A 331 -8.04 -37.87 -25.01
N LYS A 332 -9.12 -37.70 -24.22
CA LYS A 332 -10.32 -38.56 -24.32
C LYS A 332 -10.97 -38.45 -25.70
N LEU A 333 -11.18 -37.22 -26.19
CA LEU A 333 -11.76 -36.99 -27.51
C LEU A 333 -10.88 -37.59 -28.63
N LEU A 334 -9.56 -37.44 -28.52
CA LEU A 334 -8.62 -37.98 -29.50
C LEU A 334 -8.71 -39.51 -29.58
N ASN A 335 -8.94 -40.20 -28.47
CA ASN A 335 -9.12 -41.64 -28.48
C ASN A 335 -10.42 -42.05 -29.16
N GLU A 336 -11.52 -41.34 -28.93
CA GLU A 336 -12.79 -41.59 -29.62
C GLU A 336 -12.69 -41.31 -31.13
N LEU A 337 -11.93 -40.30 -31.53
CA LEU A 337 -11.69 -39.97 -32.95
C LEU A 337 -10.90 -41.04 -33.70
N LYS A 338 -10.10 -41.88 -33.02
CA LYS A 338 -9.36 -42.97 -33.67
C LYS A 338 -10.27 -44.09 -34.18
N ASP A 339 -11.47 -44.21 -33.60
CA ASP A 339 -12.47 -45.20 -34.00
C ASP A 339 -13.31 -44.71 -35.19
N MET A 340 -13.04 -43.52 -35.72
CA MET A 340 -13.76 -42.96 -36.87
C MET A 340 -13.35 -43.72 -38.15
N PRO A 341 -14.33 -44.23 -38.93
CA PRO A 341 -14.02 -44.92 -40.17
C PRO A 341 -13.37 -43.96 -41.17
N LEU A 342 -12.36 -44.47 -41.87
CA LEU A 342 -11.66 -43.79 -42.96
C LEU A 342 -11.98 -44.53 -44.26
N GLY A 343 -12.10 -43.80 -45.37
CA GLY A 343 -12.18 -44.42 -46.69
C GLY A 343 -10.81 -44.95 -47.11
N ASP A 344 -10.74 -46.23 -47.48
CA ASP A 344 -9.58 -46.84 -48.13
C ASP A 344 -9.52 -46.53 -49.63
#